data_AF-A0A3D0IFN1-F1
#
_entry.id   AF-A0A3D0IFN1-F1
#
_cell.length_a   1.000
_cell.length_b   1.000
_cell.length_c   1.000
_cell.angle_alpha   90.00
_cell.angle_beta   90.00
_cell.angle_gamma   90.00
#
_symmetry.space_group_name_H-M   'P 1'
#
loop_
_entity.id
_entity.type
_entity.pdbx_description
1 polymer ?
#
loop_
_entity_poly.entity_id
_entity_poly.type
_entity_poly.pdbx_seq_one_letter_code
_entity_poly.pdbx_strand_id
1 'polypeptide(L)'
;MSKPEISLPILRSHTDDTWYLYHDVVGNYKKGGSLFVEHDYNTHDFSDPVTVIYGHRMNSGAMFGTLQATLSEKDYFNENRYIVIFTPSVTKIYQIFATLPSDSDHILYYNDFNADGVFDEYFNALFTET
;
A
#
# COMPACT_ATOMS: atom_id res chain seq x y z
N MET A 1 -20.29 8.23 10.07
CA MET A 1 -19.08 7.99 9.25
C MET A 1 -19.52 7.86 7.81
N SER A 2 -18.91 8.62 6.90
CA SER A 2 -19.09 8.45 5.45
C SER A 2 -18.48 7.11 5.02
N LYS A 3 -18.94 6.59 3.88
CA LYS A 3 -18.39 5.36 3.28
C LYS A 3 -16.94 5.62 2.84
N PRO A 4 -15.97 4.74 3.15
CA PRO A 4 -14.60 4.90 2.67
C PRO A 4 -14.54 4.81 1.13
N GLU A 5 -13.74 5.66 0.50
CA GLU A 5 -13.55 5.65 -0.95
C GLU A 5 -12.88 4.36 -1.44
N ILE A 6 -11.97 3.81 -0.63
CA ILE A 6 -11.25 2.57 -0.91
C ILE A 6 -11.63 1.56 0.17
N SER A 7 -12.30 0.50 -0.24
CA SER A 7 -12.66 -0.64 0.60
C SER A 7 -12.63 -1.90 -0.28
N LEU A 8 -11.45 -2.50 -0.34
CA LEU A 8 -11.11 -3.59 -1.26
C LEU A 8 -10.27 -4.63 -0.51
N PRO A 9 -10.35 -5.92 -0.91
CA PRO A 9 -9.45 -6.93 -0.38
C PRO A 9 -8.01 -6.64 -0.80
N ILE A 10 -7.06 -6.97 0.10
CA ILE A 10 -5.63 -7.01 -0.20
C ILE A 10 -5.28 -8.47 -0.44
N LEU A 11 -4.73 -8.76 -1.61
CA LEU A 11 -4.40 -10.10 -2.05
C LEU A 11 -2.90 -10.34 -1.99
N ARG A 12 -2.50 -11.60 -2.02
CA ARG A 12 -1.11 -12.01 -2.06
C ARG A 12 -1.03 -13.29 -2.88
N SER A 13 -0.25 -13.26 -3.95
CA SER A 13 0.03 -14.49 -4.70
C SER A 13 0.87 -15.43 -3.84
N HIS A 14 0.84 -16.72 -4.14
CA HIS A 14 1.71 -17.68 -3.47
C HIS A 14 3.06 -17.85 -4.17
N THR A 15 3.19 -17.39 -5.42
CA THR A 15 4.32 -17.74 -6.31
C THR A 15 4.72 -16.67 -7.32
N ASP A 16 3.97 -15.57 -7.43
CA ASP A 16 4.20 -14.53 -8.46
C ASP A 16 3.70 -13.17 -7.96
N ASP A 17 4.65 -12.29 -7.65
CA ASP A 17 4.41 -10.94 -7.14
C ASP A 17 3.65 -10.03 -8.08
N THR A 18 3.64 -10.34 -9.38
CA THR A 18 2.96 -9.54 -10.39
C THR A 18 1.57 -10.07 -10.75
N TRP A 19 1.18 -11.24 -10.23
CA TRP A 19 -0.06 -11.92 -10.62
C TRP A 19 -1.29 -11.01 -10.49
N TYR A 20 -1.46 -10.36 -9.33
CA TYR A 20 -2.62 -9.51 -9.05
C TYR A 20 -2.55 -8.11 -9.67
N LEU A 21 -1.48 -7.80 -10.40
CA LEU A 21 -1.44 -6.63 -11.28
C LEU A 21 -2.50 -6.72 -12.39
N TYR A 22 -2.85 -7.93 -12.83
CA TYR A 22 -3.80 -8.18 -13.92
C TYR A 22 -4.90 -9.19 -13.60
N HIS A 23 -5.10 -9.56 -12.32
CA HIS A 23 -6.13 -10.50 -11.91
C HIS A 23 -7.02 -9.96 -10.77
N ASP A 24 -8.29 -10.33 -10.80
CA ASP A 24 -9.25 -10.04 -9.73
C ASP A 24 -9.18 -11.06 -8.58
N VAL A 25 -10.00 -10.85 -7.55
CA VAL A 25 -10.03 -11.69 -6.32
C VAL A 25 -10.35 -13.15 -6.55
N VAL A 26 -11.01 -13.51 -7.66
CA VAL A 26 -11.30 -14.91 -8.00
C VAL A 26 -10.33 -15.46 -9.05
N GLY A 27 -9.33 -14.67 -9.47
CA GLY A 27 -8.28 -15.09 -10.40
C GLY A 27 -8.62 -14.88 -11.87
N ASN A 28 -9.67 -14.12 -12.22
CA ASN A 28 -9.95 -13.79 -13.62
C ASN A 28 -9.05 -12.64 -14.08
N TYR A 29 -8.63 -12.69 -15.35
CA TYR A 29 -7.92 -11.56 -15.96
C TYR A 29 -8.79 -10.29 -15.93
N LYS A 30 -8.23 -9.22 -15.37
CA LYS A 30 -8.81 -7.89 -15.32
C LYS A 30 -7.69 -6.86 -15.36
N LYS A 31 -7.71 -5.99 -16.38
CA LYS A 31 -6.68 -4.95 -16.56
C LYS A 31 -6.46 -4.05 -15.33
N GLY A 32 -7.50 -3.83 -14.54
CA GLY A 32 -7.42 -3.02 -13.31
C GLY A 32 -6.89 -3.78 -12.09
N GLY A 33 -6.63 -5.08 -12.21
CA GLY A 33 -6.05 -5.92 -11.15
C GLY A 33 -6.83 -5.89 -9.84
N SER A 34 -6.07 -6.10 -8.76
CA SER A 34 -6.50 -6.03 -7.35
C SER A 34 -5.51 -5.21 -6.53
N LEU A 35 -5.83 -4.91 -5.27
CA LEU A 35 -4.82 -4.44 -4.33
C LEU A 35 -4.03 -5.67 -3.86
N PHE A 36 -2.71 -5.57 -3.81
CA PHE A 36 -1.89 -6.73 -3.45
C PHE A 36 -0.60 -6.36 -2.73
N VAL A 37 -0.03 -7.35 -2.05
CA VAL A 37 1.33 -7.31 -1.49
C VAL A 37 2.18 -8.40 -2.14
N GLU A 38 3.49 -8.24 -2.09
CA GLU A 38 4.46 -9.15 -2.69
C GLU A 38 4.79 -10.29 -1.73
N HIS A 39 4.76 -11.52 -2.24
CA HIS A 39 5.00 -12.74 -1.50
C HIS A 39 6.49 -12.94 -1.16
N ASP A 40 7.40 -12.51 -2.03
CA ASP A 40 8.84 -12.67 -1.81
C ASP A 40 9.37 -11.73 -0.70
N TYR A 41 8.68 -10.61 -0.46
CA TYR A 41 9.13 -9.56 0.47
C TYR A 41 8.27 -9.37 1.71
N ASN A 42 6.97 -9.69 1.66
CA ASN A 42 6.07 -9.49 2.78
C ASN A 42 5.41 -10.79 3.24
N THR A 43 5.31 -10.93 4.56
CA THR A 43 4.46 -11.91 5.22
C THR A 43 2.98 -11.67 4.93
N HIS A 44 2.14 -12.67 5.21
CA HIS A 44 0.70 -12.60 4.96
C HIS A 44 -0.09 -11.96 6.12
N ASP A 45 0.55 -11.72 7.27
CA ASP A 45 -0.11 -11.30 8.51
C ASP A 45 0.21 -9.84 8.92
N PHE A 46 0.90 -9.10 8.05
CA PHE A 46 1.33 -7.72 8.28
C PHE A 46 2.19 -7.58 9.54
N SER A 47 3.03 -8.58 9.84
CA SER A 47 4.01 -8.52 10.93
C SER A 47 5.35 -7.92 10.50
N ASP A 48 5.57 -7.73 9.18
CA ASP A 48 6.77 -7.10 8.65
C ASP A 48 6.95 -5.67 9.17
N PRO A 49 8.20 -5.19 9.33
CA PRO A 49 8.47 -3.79 9.65
C PRO A 49 7.88 -2.82 8.62
N VAL A 50 7.88 -3.20 7.33
CA VAL A 50 7.29 -2.45 6.22
C VAL A 50 6.55 -3.41 5.29
N THR A 51 5.26 -3.16 5.08
CA THR A 51 4.44 -3.84 4.08
C THR A 51 4.05 -2.84 2.99
N VAL A 52 4.37 -3.15 1.73
CA VAL A 52 3.99 -2.31 0.58
C VAL A 52 2.73 -2.89 -0.07
N ILE A 53 1.68 -2.08 -0.13
CA ILE A 53 0.43 -2.43 -0.83
C ILE A 53 0.46 -1.74 -2.19
N TYR A 54 0.36 -2.53 -3.25
CA TYR A 54 0.30 -2.08 -4.63
C TYR A 54 -1.15 -2.02 -5.12
N GLY A 55 -1.41 -1.12 -6.06
CA GLY A 55 -2.71 -0.97 -6.68
C GLY A 55 -2.67 0.00 -7.86
N HIS A 56 -3.47 -0.26 -8.88
CA HIS A 56 -3.52 0.61 -10.05
C HIS A 56 -4.06 2.01 -9.70
N ARG A 57 -3.43 3.04 -10.25
CA ARG A 57 -4.02 4.38 -10.33
C ARG A 57 -4.97 4.45 -11.52
N MET A 58 -6.23 4.07 -11.32
CA MET A 58 -7.21 4.03 -12.42
C MET A 58 -7.83 5.41 -12.69
N ASN A 59 -7.94 5.79 -13.97
CA ASN A 59 -8.63 7.03 -14.40
C ASN A 59 -10.11 7.07 -14.00
N SER A 60 -10.73 5.92 -13.75
CA SER A 60 -12.10 5.83 -13.23
C SER A 60 -12.23 6.19 -11.75
N GLY A 61 -11.12 6.40 -11.04
CA GLY A 61 -11.08 6.58 -9.58
C GLY A 61 -11.07 5.27 -8.79
N ALA A 62 -11.25 4.11 -9.43
CA ALA A 62 -11.18 2.82 -8.75
C ALA A 62 -9.74 2.49 -8.26
N MET A 63 -9.62 1.49 -7.38
CA MET A 63 -8.35 1.04 -6.80
C MET A 63 -7.64 2.19 -6.06
N PHE A 64 -6.43 2.58 -6.45
CA PHE A 64 -5.70 3.73 -5.91
C PHE A 64 -5.86 4.99 -6.77
N GLY A 65 -6.89 5.03 -7.63
CA GLY A 65 -7.17 6.13 -8.54
C GLY A 65 -7.37 7.50 -7.88
N THR A 66 -7.92 7.54 -6.65
CA THR A 66 -8.20 8.80 -5.95
C THR A 66 -7.10 9.25 -4.98
N LEU A 67 -6.19 8.36 -4.56
CA LEU A 67 -5.23 8.64 -3.46
C LEU A 67 -4.45 9.95 -3.64
N GLN A 68 -3.91 10.18 -4.83
CA GLN A 68 -3.15 11.40 -5.09
C GLN A 68 -4.02 12.66 -4.95
N ALA A 69 -5.23 12.63 -5.52
CA ALA A 69 -6.12 13.81 -5.52
C ALA A 69 -6.67 14.11 -4.13
N THR A 70 -6.97 13.09 -3.34
CA THR A 70 -7.58 13.24 -2.02
C THR A 70 -6.56 13.51 -0.92
N LEU A 71 -5.45 12.76 -0.87
CA LEU A 71 -4.45 12.94 0.19
C LEU A 71 -3.54 14.16 -0.02
N SER A 72 -3.56 14.78 -1.20
CA SER A 72 -2.92 16.09 -1.42
C SER A 72 -3.82 17.27 -1.02
N GLU A 73 -5.11 17.02 -0.76
CA GLU A 73 -6.05 18.03 -0.29
C GLU A 73 -5.98 18.09 1.24
N LYS A 74 -5.73 19.29 1.78
CA LYS A 74 -5.35 19.48 3.19
C LYS A 74 -6.49 19.12 4.13
N ASP A 75 -7.71 19.52 3.82
CA ASP A 75 -8.85 19.30 4.71
C ASP A 75 -9.21 17.81 4.72
N TYR A 76 -9.25 17.18 3.54
CA TYR A 76 -9.43 15.74 3.39
C TYR A 76 -8.36 14.96 4.15
N PHE A 77 -7.09 15.32 3.99
CA PHE A 77 -5.99 14.66 4.71
C PHE A 77 -6.20 14.76 6.23
N ASN A 78 -6.52 15.94 6.75
CA ASN A 78 -6.73 16.14 8.18
C ASN A 78 -7.91 15.34 8.74
N GLU A 79 -8.98 15.15 7.96
CA GLU A 79 -10.14 14.36 8.35
C GLU A 79 -9.96 12.85 8.14
N ASN A 80 -9.10 12.42 7.22
CA ASN A 80 -8.94 11.03 6.77
C ASN A 80 -7.51 10.51 6.98
N ARG A 81 -7.06 10.54 8.24
CA ARG A 81 -5.68 10.16 8.62
C ARG A 81 -5.47 8.67 8.87
N TYR A 82 -6.50 7.84 8.80
CA TYR A 82 -6.41 6.44 9.23
C TYR A 82 -6.74 5.46 8.13
N ILE A 83 -5.93 4.41 8.03
CA ILE A 83 -6.16 3.23 7.20
C ILE A 83 -6.48 2.06 8.14
N VAL A 84 -7.56 1.34 7.85
CA VAL A 84 -7.96 0.17 8.64
C VAL A 84 -7.77 -1.08 7.80
N ILE A 85 -6.96 -2.01 8.29
CA ILE A 85 -6.71 -3.31 7.65
C ILE A 85 -7.31 -4.39 8.54
N PHE A 86 -8.22 -5.17 7.96
CA PHE A 86 -8.79 -6.34 8.61
C PHE A 86 -7.98 -7.57 8.22
N THR A 87 -7.34 -8.20 9.20
CA THR A 87 -6.76 -9.54 9.03
C THR A 87 -7.66 -10.58 9.70
N PRO A 88 -7.51 -11.89 9.40
CA PRO A 88 -8.30 -12.92 10.08
C PRO A 88 -8.14 -12.94 11.60
N SER A 89 -7.00 -12.49 12.13
CA SER A 89 -6.69 -12.53 13.56
C SER A 89 -6.90 -11.19 14.27
N VAL A 90 -6.60 -10.07 13.60
CA VAL A 90 -6.60 -8.74 14.23
C VAL A 90 -6.96 -7.61 13.25
N THR A 91 -7.63 -6.58 13.76
CA THR A 91 -7.81 -5.32 13.05
C THR A 91 -6.63 -4.41 13.34
N LYS A 92 -5.92 -3.97 12.29
CA LYS A 92 -4.81 -3.02 12.38
C LYS A 92 -5.27 -1.64 11.93
N ILE A 93 -4.93 -0.62 12.71
CA ILE A 93 -5.25 0.79 12.40
C ILE A 93 -3.91 1.51 12.22
N TYR A 94 -3.68 2.00 11.02
CA TYR A 94 -2.48 2.74 10.64
C TYR A 94 -2.80 4.22 10.52
N GLN A 95 -1.91 5.08 11.01
CA GLN A 95 -2.01 6.52 10.83
C GLN A 95 -1.10 6.97 9.68
N ILE A 96 -1.66 7.68 8.71
CA ILE A 96 -0.91 8.32 7.64
C ILE A 96 -0.10 9.47 8.26
N PHE A 97 1.23 9.38 8.15
CA PHE A 97 2.15 10.41 8.62
C PHE A 97 2.76 11.23 7.49
N ALA A 98 2.82 10.68 6.26
CA ALA A 98 3.37 11.37 5.09
C ALA A 98 2.69 10.91 3.79
N THR A 99 2.70 11.78 2.79
CA THR A 99 2.46 11.47 1.37
C THR A 99 3.59 12.11 0.57
N LEU A 100 4.24 11.31 -0.27
CA LEU A 100 5.44 11.72 -0.98
C LEU A 100 5.28 11.40 -2.47
N PRO A 101 5.82 12.23 -3.38
CA PRO A 101 6.07 11.78 -4.75
C PRO A 101 6.93 10.52 -4.70
N SER A 102 6.51 9.48 -5.42
CA SER A 102 7.29 8.26 -5.56
C SER A 102 8.00 8.28 -6.91
N ASP A 103 9.22 7.75 -6.96
CA ASP A 103 9.85 7.29 -8.18
C ASP A 103 9.42 5.84 -8.49
N SER A 104 10.11 5.20 -9.45
CA SER A 104 9.87 3.82 -9.85
C SER A 104 10.70 2.80 -9.09
N ASP A 105 11.36 3.19 -7.99
CA ASP A 105 12.25 2.29 -7.27
C ASP A 105 11.45 1.23 -6.49
N HIS A 106 11.96 0.01 -6.52
CA HIS A 106 11.37 -1.10 -5.82
C HIS A 106 11.79 -1.05 -4.34
N ILE A 107 10.97 -0.40 -3.51
CA ILE A 107 11.23 -0.11 -2.09
C ILE A 107 11.77 -1.34 -1.35
N LEU A 108 11.10 -2.48 -1.43
CA LEU A 108 11.46 -3.69 -0.68
C LEU A 108 12.66 -4.46 -1.25
N TYR A 109 13.01 -4.26 -2.53
CA TYR A 109 14.17 -4.92 -3.14
C TYR A 109 15.48 -4.24 -2.73
N TYR A 110 15.47 -2.91 -2.65
CA TYR A 110 16.65 -2.12 -2.30
C TYR A 110 16.81 -1.88 -0.79
N ASN A 111 15.81 -2.19 0.03
CA ASN A 111 15.83 -1.95 1.47
C ASN A 111 15.37 -3.22 2.22
N ASP A 112 16.33 -3.93 2.81
CA ASP A 112 16.01 -5.01 3.77
C ASP A 112 15.65 -4.41 5.13
N PHE A 113 14.36 -4.19 5.35
CA PHE A 113 13.86 -3.60 6.60
C PHE A 113 14.00 -4.48 7.84
N ASN A 114 14.48 -5.73 7.70
CA ASN A 114 14.86 -6.56 8.86
C ASN A 114 16.31 -6.34 9.28
N ALA A 115 17.13 -5.72 8.44
CA ALA A 115 18.51 -5.41 8.77
C ALA A 115 18.58 -4.18 9.69
N ASP A 116 19.48 -4.25 10.68
CA ASP A 116 19.67 -3.18 11.67
C ASP A 116 19.96 -1.83 10.99
N GLY A 117 19.21 -0.80 11.37
CA GLY A 117 19.40 0.58 10.92
C GLY A 117 18.74 0.94 9.58
N VAL A 118 18.38 -0.03 8.72
CA VAL A 118 17.80 0.25 7.39
C VAL A 118 16.46 0.98 7.47
N PHE A 119 15.61 0.61 8.43
CA PHE A 119 14.33 1.28 8.67
C PHE A 119 14.52 2.77 8.96
N ASP A 120 15.37 3.08 9.93
CA ASP A 120 15.60 4.47 10.34
C ASP A 120 16.28 5.27 9.23
N GLU A 121 17.26 4.68 8.54
CA GLU A 121 17.96 5.33 7.41
C GLU A 121 16.98 5.71 6.30
N TYR A 122 16.13 4.76 5.85
CA TYR A 122 15.15 4.99 4.80
C TYR A 122 14.18 6.11 5.17
N PHE A 123 13.54 6.04 6.35
CA PHE A 123 12.54 7.04 6.73
C PHE A 123 13.18 8.40 7.06
N ASN A 124 14.40 8.46 7.59
CA ASN A 124 15.11 9.73 7.79
C ASN A 124 15.46 10.41 6.46
N ALA A 125 15.85 9.64 5.44
CA ALA A 125 16.13 10.17 4.10
C ALA A 125 14.88 10.84 3.49
N LEU A 126 13.70 10.21 3.63
CA LEU A 126 12.43 10.74 3.13
C LEU A 126 12.06 12.13 3.69
N PHE A 127 12.50 12.46 4.90
CA PHE A 127 12.23 13.76 5.53
C PHE A 127 13.33 14.81 5.30
N THR A 128 14.45 14.43 4.70
CA THR A 128 15.56 15.33 4.42
C THR A 128 15.48 15.93 3.02
N GLU A 129 14.73 15.30 2.10
CA GLU A 129 14.55 15.76 0.71
C GLU A 129 13.41 16.78 0.49
N THR A 130 12.78 17.28 1.56
CA THR A 130 11.72 18.31 1.53
C THR A 130 12.19 19.65 2.06
#